data_AF-A0A935A0L4-F1
#
_entry.id   AF-A0A935A0L4-F1
#
_cell.length_a   1.000
_cell.length_b   1.000
_cell.length_c   1.000
_cell.angle_alpha   90.00
_cell.angle_beta   90.00
_cell.angle_gamma   90.00
#
_symmetry.space_group_name_H-M   'P 1'
#
loop_
_entity.id
_entity.type
_entity.pdbx_description
1 polymer ?
#
loop_
_entity_poly.entity_id
_entity_poly.type
_entity_poly.pdbx_seq_one_letter_code
_entity_poly.pdbx_strand_id
1 'polypeptide(L)'
;MSKKNGADELAYVRDLPGFKPNNPTYFEQEAIDHLIGIVLELGGELWTLRDRMAYMEELLRDSGSKVLEKLDAGRPSDALQAKLSAERKEFISRVYSRLYSRYGGDKAQHTTAPM
;
A
#
# COMPACT_ATOMS: atom_id res chain seq x y z
N MET A 1 33.96 35.87 -28.26
CA MET A 1 33.57 34.72 -27.41
C MET A 1 32.14 34.95 -26.95
N SER A 2 31.18 34.25 -27.55
CA SER A 2 29.76 34.41 -27.23
C SER A 2 29.50 33.78 -25.87
N LYS A 3 29.05 34.56 -24.87
CA LYS A 3 28.56 34.04 -23.59
C LYS A 3 27.34 33.16 -23.91
N LYS A 4 27.49 31.83 -23.87
CA LYS A 4 26.33 30.94 -23.82
C LYS A 4 25.53 31.33 -22.57
N ASN A 5 24.29 31.76 -22.78
CA ASN A 5 23.39 32.13 -21.70
C ASN A 5 23.16 30.88 -20.83
N GLY A 6 23.56 30.92 -19.56
CA GLY A 6 23.43 29.77 -18.64
C GLY A 6 22.00 29.24 -18.43
N ALA A 7 20.99 29.96 -18.92
CA ALA A 7 19.61 29.48 -19.00
C ALA A 7 19.40 28.33 -19.99
N ASP A 8 20.21 28.26 -21.06
CA ASP A 8 20.11 27.23 -22.11
C ASP A 8 20.81 25.93 -21.67
N GLU A 9 21.84 26.06 -20.82
CA GLU A 9 22.65 24.95 -20.29
C GLU A 9 21.89 24.10 -19.27
N LEU A 10 20.84 24.64 -18.65
CA LEU A 10 20.01 23.97 -17.64
C LEU A 10 18.61 23.59 -18.15
N ALA A 11 18.36 23.68 -19.46
CA ALA A 11 17.07 23.33 -20.03
C ALA A 11 16.66 21.88 -19.73
N TYR A 12 17.63 20.95 -19.71
CA TYR A 12 17.42 19.52 -19.43
C TYR A 12 16.87 19.23 -18.03
N VAL A 13 17.04 20.16 -17.08
CA VAL A 13 16.56 20.00 -15.69
C VAL A 13 15.03 19.92 -15.66
N ARG A 14 14.35 20.51 -16.64
CA ARG A 14 12.88 20.47 -16.78
C ARG A 14 12.35 19.08 -17.10
N ASP A 15 13.19 18.24 -17.69
CA ASP A 15 12.86 16.89 -18.11
C ASP A 15 13.29 15.84 -17.06
N LEU A 16 13.93 16.26 -15.96
CA LEU A 16 14.33 15.36 -14.90
C LEU A 16 13.12 14.81 -14.12
N PRO A 17 13.16 13.53 -13.73
CA PRO A 17 12.22 12.96 -12.78
C PRO A 17 12.06 13.83 -11.52
N GLY A 18 10.81 14.19 -11.20
CA GLY A 18 10.48 15.00 -10.04
C GLY A 18 10.73 16.50 -10.13
N PHE A 19 11.02 17.04 -11.32
CA PHE A 19 11.05 18.49 -11.54
C PHE A 19 9.69 19.17 -11.29
N LYS A 20 8.58 18.47 -11.59
CA LYS A 20 7.22 18.94 -11.27
C LYS A 20 6.84 18.49 -9.86
N PRO A 21 6.66 19.40 -8.89
CA PRO A 21 6.20 19.04 -7.56
C PRO A 21 4.77 18.47 -7.62
N ASN A 22 4.45 17.54 -6.70
CA ASN A 22 3.16 16.87 -6.49
C ASN A 22 2.76 15.72 -7.44
N ASN A 23 3.53 15.40 -8.49
CA ASN A 23 3.39 14.13 -9.22
C ASN A 23 4.70 13.75 -9.94
N PRO A 24 5.77 13.46 -9.20
CA PRO A 24 7.03 13.07 -9.80
C PRO A 24 6.89 11.70 -10.50
N THR A 25 7.14 11.66 -11.80
CA THR A 25 7.27 10.41 -12.56
C THR A 25 8.72 9.96 -12.47
N TYR A 26 8.99 8.85 -11.80
CA TYR A 26 10.35 8.30 -11.66
C TYR A 26 10.61 7.15 -12.62
N PHE A 27 9.57 6.45 -13.07
CA PHE A 27 9.68 5.32 -14.01
C PHE A 27 9.04 5.64 -15.35
N GLU A 28 9.46 4.93 -16.41
CA GLU A 28 8.89 5.10 -17.76
C GLU A 28 7.38 4.81 -17.80
N GLN A 29 6.92 3.88 -16.95
CA GLN A 29 5.51 3.57 -16.78
C GLN A 29 5.00 4.20 -15.49
N GLU A 30 4.18 5.25 -15.62
CA GLU A 30 3.59 6.02 -14.50
C GLU A 30 2.87 5.12 -13.46
N ALA A 31 2.32 4.00 -13.90
CA ALA A 31 1.65 3.07 -13.00
C ALA A 31 2.59 2.35 -12.01
N ILE A 32 3.90 2.29 -12.28
CA ILE A 32 4.90 1.81 -11.32
C ILE A 32 5.06 2.81 -10.19
N ASP A 33 5.10 4.11 -10.50
CA ASP A 33 5.13 5.18 -9.49
C ASP A 33 3.88 5.12 -8.59
N HIS A 34 2.71 4.95 -9.19
CA HIS A 34 1.44 4.78 -8.45
C HIS A 34 1.45 3.54 -7.55
N LEU A 35 1.97 2.41 -8.04
CA LEU A 35 2.08 1.18 -7.23
C LEU A 35 3.02 1.38 -6.05
N ILE A 36 4.18 2.03 -6.25
CA ILE A 36 5.13 2.32 -5.18
C ILE A 36 4.50 3.26 -4.14
N GLY A 37 3.81 4.31 -4.57
CA GLY A 37 3.06 5.20 -3.68
C GLY A 37 2.07 4.43 -2.81
N ILE A 38 1.24 3.57 -3.42
CA ILE A 38 0.28 2.72 -2.70
C ILE A 38 1.00 1.81 -1.69
N VAL A 39 2.12 1.18 -2.06
CA VAL A 39 2.87 0.28 -1.17
C VAL A 39 3.45 1.05 0.03
N LEU A 40 3.99 2.24 -0.20
CA LEU A 40 4.53 3.09 0.87
C LEU A 40 3.43 3.55 1.84
N GLU A 41 2.29 4.00 1.32
CA GLU A 41 1.12 4.39 2.12
C GLU A 41 0.59 3.21 2.94
N LEU A 42 0.41 2.04 2.32
CA LEU A 42 0.00 0.81 3.02
C LEU A 42 1.00 0.40 4.10
N GLY A 43 2.30 0.57 3.86
CA GLY A 43 3.35 0.33 4.85
C GLY A 43 3.23 1.25 6.06
N GLY A 44 2.93 2.53 5.84
CA GLY A 44 2.69 3.52 6.90
C GLY A 44 1.46 3.21 7.75
N GLU A 45 0.35 2.86 7.09
CA GLU A 45 -0.88 2.43 7.78
C GLU A 45 -0.67 1.13 8.58
N LEU A 46 0.06 0.16 8.01
CA LEU A 46 0.42 -1.07 8.71
C LEU A 46 1.25 -0.79 9.96
N TRP A 47 2.20 0.14 9.89
CA TRP A 47 2.99 0.53 11.05
C TRP A 47 2.14 1.18 12.15
N THR A 48 1.21 2.05 11.77
CA THR A 48 0.27 2.68 12.73
C THR A 48 -0.59 1.65 13.44
N LEU A 49 -1.08 0.63 12.72
CA LEU A 49 -1.80 -0.50 13.33
C LEU A 49 -0.89 -1.30 14.29
N ARG A 50 0.37 -1.53 13.90
CA ARG A 50 1.36 -2.20 14.76
C ARG A 50 1.60 -1.43 16.06
N ASP A 51 1.82 -0.13 15.99
CA ASP A 51 2.05 0.72 17.18
C ASP A 51 0.83 0.68 18.11
N ARG A 52 -0.38 0.76 17.55
CA ARG A 52 -1.62 0.66 18.33
C ARG A 52 -1.76 -0.71 19.00
N MET A 53 -1.41 -1.80 18.31
CA MET A 53 -1.42 -3.14 18.91
C MET A 53 -0.40 -3.24 20.04
N ALA A 54 0.83 -2.76 19.85
CA ALA A 54 1.87 -2.78 20.88
C ALA A 54 1.44 -2.01 22.14
N TYR A 55 0.84 -0.83 21.99
CA TYR A 55 0.34 -0.06 23.13
C TYR A 55 -0.86 -0.73 23.80
N MET A 56 -1.76 -1.35 23.03
CA MET A 56 -2.85 -2.16 23.60
C MET A 56 -2.31 -3.34 24.41
N GLU A 57 -1.25 -4.01 23.96
CA GLU A 57 -0.59 -5.07 24.74
C GLU A 57 0.02 -4.52 26.03
N GLU A 58 0.68 -3.37 26.00
CA GLU A 58 1.21 -2.71 27.19
C GLU A 58 0.12 -2.45 28.22
N LEU A 59 -0.99 -1.81 27.81
CA LEU A 59 -2.14 -1.56 28.69
C LEU A 59 -2.75 -2.85 29.26
N LEU A 60 -2.79 -3.93 28.46
CA LEU A 60 -3.28 -5.22 28.94
C LEU A 60 -2.33 -5.85 29.98
N ARG A 61 -1.01 -5.75 29.79
CA ARG A 61 -0.01 -6.18 30.80
C ARG A 61 -0.19 -5.40 32.10
N ASP A 62 -0.28 -4.08 32.00
CA ASP A 62 -0.39 -3.19 33.16
C ASP A 62 -1.69 -3.42 33.95
N SER A 63 -2.76 -3.83 33.26
CA SER A 63 -4.03 -4.20 33.90
C SER A 63 -4.02 -5.57 34.61
N GLY A 64 -2.93 -6.35 34.50
CA GLY A 64 -2.84 -7.72 35.01
C GLY A 64 -3.69 -8.73 34.24
N SER A 65 -4.10 -8.38 33.01
CA SER A 65 -4.95 -9.22 32.17
C SER A 65 -4.17 -10.42 31.62
N LYS A 66 -4.73 -11.63 31.78
CA LYS A 66 -4.16 -12.86 31.20
C LYS A 66 -4.42 -13.04 29.69
N VAL A 67 -4.81 -11.97 29.00
CA VAL A 67 -5.23 -12.02 27.59
C VAL A 67 -4.03 -12.29 26.69
N LEU A 68 -2.84 -11.80 27.03
CA LEU A 68 -1.66 -11.95 26.19
C LEU A 68 -1.13 -13.38 26.21
N GLU A 69 -1.11 -14.03 27.37
CA GLU A 69 -0.76 -15.44 27.49
C GLU A 69 -1.74 -16.34 26.73
N LYS A 70 -3.03 -15.96 26.72
CA LYS A 70 -4.04 -16.64 25.91
C LYS A 70 -3.86 -16.36 24.41
N LEU A 71 -3.38 -15.18 24.03
CA LEU A 71 -3.10 -14.82 22.65
C LEU A 71 -1.91 -15.64 22.12
N ASP A 72 -0.83 -15.74 22.91
CA ASP A 72 0.40 -16.46 22.56
C ASP A 72 0.20 -17.98 22.46
N ALA A 73 -0.59 -18.56 23.36
CA ALA A 73 -0.87 -20.00 23.38
C ALA A 73 -2.07 -20.41 22.50
N GLY A 74 -2.82 -19.44 21.99
CA GLY A 74 -4.14 -19.64 21.41
C GLY A 74 -4.18 -19.63 19.89
N ARG A 75 -5.34 -20.02 19.37
CA ARG A 75 -5.78 -19.76 18.00
C ARG A 75 -7.18 -19.15 18.07
N PRO A 76 -7.58 -18.28 17.11
CA PRO A 76 -8.97 -17.87 16.94
C PRO A 76 -9.92 -19.06 16.90
N SER A 77 -11.14 -18.89 17.40
CA SER A 77 -12.19 -19.90 17.24
C SER A 77 -12.51 -20.13 15.77
N ASP A 78 -13.05 -21.30 15.42
CA ASP A 78 -13.41 -21.62 14.03
C ASP A 78 -14.38 -20.59 13.44
N ALA A 79 -15.35 -20.13 14.24
CA ALA A 79 -16.28 -19.08 13.85
C ALA A 79 -15.58 -17.75 13.56
N LEU A 80 -14.65 -17.33 14.42
CA LEU A 80 -13.88 -16.11 14.21
C LEU A 80 -12.96 -16.24 12.98
N GLN A 81 -12.35 -17.41 12.80
CA GLN A 81 -11.47 -17.64 11.66
C GLN A 81 -12.21 -17.68 10.32
N ALA A 82 -13.41 -18.25 10.28
CA ALA A 82 -14.27 -18.19 9.09
C ALA A 82 -14.61 -16.74 8.74
N LYS A 83 -14.99 -15.93 9.73
CA LYS A 83 -15.26 -14.49 9.57
C LYS A 83 -14.02 -13.75 9.02
N LEU A 84 -12.87 -13.90 9.67
CA LEU A 84 -11.61 -13.26 9.25
C LEU A 84 -11.18 -13.69 7.84
N SER A 85 -11.46 -14.93 7.46
CA SER A 85 -11.15 -15.43 6.12
C SER A 85 -12.04 -14.79 5.04
N ALA A 86 -13.32 -14.56 5.34
CA ALA A 86 -14.23 -13.83 4.45
C ALA A 86 -13.82 -12.35 4.31
N GLU A 87 -13.58 -11.68 5.44
CA GLU A 87 -13.12 -10.28 5.46
C GLU A 87 -11.80 -10.10 4.70
N ARG A 88 -10.85 -11.04 4.83
CA ARG A 88 -9.60 -11.02 4.07
C ARG A 88 -9.84 -11.08 2.57
N LYS A 89 -10.73 -11.95 2.10
CA LYS A 89 -11.06 -12.08 0.67
C LYS A 89 -11.66 -10.79 0.13
N GLU A 90 -12.59 -10.17 0.88
CA GLU A 90 -13.19 -8.89 0.51
C GLU A 90 -12.18 -7.76 0.47
N PHE A 91 -11.29 -7.70 1.48
CA PHE A 91 -10.22 -6.72 1.54
C PHE A 91 -9.28 -6.84 0.33
N ILE A 92 -8.77 -8.05 0.04
CA ILE A 92 -7.93 -8.32 -1.13
C ILE A 92 -8.66 -7.92 -2.42
N SER A 93 -9.92 -8.33 -2.59
CA SER A 93 -10.72 -7.93 -3.75
C SER A 93 -10.81 -6.41 -3.90
N ARG A 94 -11.05 -5.67 -2.81
CA ARG A 94 -11.16 -4.20 -2.83
C ARG A 94 -9.84 -3.48 -3.10
N VAL A 95 -8.73 -4.05 -2.64
CA VAL A 95 -7.38 -3.50 -2.88
C VAL A 95 -6.98 -3.74 -4.34
N TYR A 96 -7.09 -4.97 -4.83
CA TYR A 96 -6.59 -5.33 -6.16
C TYR A 96 -7.57 -5.03 -7.30
N SER A 97 -8.88 -4.95 -7.06
CA SER A 97 -9.85 -4.55 -8.11
C SER A 97 -9.54 -3.17 -8.71
N ARG A 98 -8.92 -2.27 -7.95
CA ARG A 98 -8.51 -0.95 -8.44
C ARG A 98 -7.32 -1.02 -9.39
N LEU A 99 -6.43 -2.01 -9.20
CA LEU A 99 -5.33 -2.29 -10.12
C LEU A 99 -5.86 -2.74 -11.48
N TYR A 100 -6.89 -3.58 -11.51
CA TYR A 100 -7.50 -4.07 -12.74
C TYR A 100 -8.50 -3.09 -13.38
N SER A 101 -9.12 -2.21 -12.59
CA SER A 101 -10.12 -1.24 -13.08
C SER A 101 -9.52 -0.08 -13.89
N ARG A 102 -8.27 0.33 -13.62
CA ARG A 102 -7.61 1.43 -14.36
C ARG A 102 -6.70 0.97 -15.51
N TYR A 103 -6.32 -0.31 -15.54
CA TYR A 103 -5.55 -0.89 -16.65
C TYR A 103 -6.41 -1.45 -17.79
N GLY A 104 -7.74 -1.39 -17.66
CA GLY A 104 -8.70 -1.79 -18.68
C GLY A 104 -9.33 -0.59 -19.37
N GLY A 105 -8.54 0.17 -20.14
CA GLY A 105 -9.11 0.88 -21.27
C GLY A 105 -9.62 -0.16 -22.27
N ASP A 106 -10.93 -0.44 -22.23
CA ASP A 106 -11.67 -1.40 -23.04
C ASP A 106 -11.08 -2.82 -23.16
N LYS A 107 -11.85 -3.81 -22.69
CA LYS A 107 -11.64 -5.27 -22.79
C LYS A 107 -10.82 -5.93 -21.67
N ALA A 108 -11.38 -5.96 -20.46
CA ALA A 108 -11.23 -7.12 -19.60
C ALA A 108 -12.55 -7.90 -19.60
N GLN A 109 -12.72 -8.82 -20.56
CA GLN A 109 -13.77 -9.82 -20.46
C GLN A 109 -13.48 -10.70 -19.24
N HIS A 110 -14.51 -10.94 -18.44
CA HIS A 110 -14.48 -11.89 -17.34
C HIS A 110 -14.16 -13.31 -17.85
N THR A 111 -12.89 -13.69 -17.83
CA THR A 111 -12.52 -15.10 -17.88
C THR A 111 -12.43 -15.60 -16.44
N THR A 112 -13.47 -16.30 -16.00
CA THR A 112 -13.44 -17.14 -14.81
C THR A 112 -12.35 -18.21 -14.98
N ALA A 113 -11.31 -18.18 -14.14
CA ALA A 113 -10.34 -19.26 -14.07
C ALA A 113 -10.98 -20.51 -13.42
N PRO A 114 -10.67 -21.73 -13.90
CA PRO A 114 -11.22 -22.96 -13.31
C PRO A 114 -10.54 -23.25 -11.97
N MET A 115 -11.33 -23.88 -11.09
CA MET A 115 -10.95 -24.40 -9.77
C MET A 115 -9.85 -25.45 -9.86
#